data_AF-A0A257WJN2-F1
#
_entry.id   AF-A0A257WJN2-F1
#
_cell.length_a   1.000
_cell.length_b   1.000
_cell.length_c   1.000
_cell.angle_alpha   90.00
_cell.angle_beta   90.00
_cell.angle_gamma   90.00
#
_symmetry.space_group_name_H-M   'P 1'
#
loop_
_entity.id
_entity.type
_entity.pdbx_description
1 polymer ?
#
loop_
_entity_poly.entity_id
_entity_poly.type
_entity_poly.pdbx_seq_one_letter_code
_entity_poly.pdbx_strand_id
1 'polypeptide(L)'
;MVAAMSIVAAEQYLEAFRGRAACCRALLDLSKQQQDYIDASDYSGLIELLTHKQQLIDELSRSDYDGINLWQTWRSERQQLEPEDRQACEQVLDEADRLLKELLSLEQS
;
A
#
# COMPACT_ATOMS: atom_id res chain seq x y z
N MET A 1 -26.34 -20.51 -0.68
CA MET A 1 -25.25 -20.40 0.30
C MET A 1 -23.95 -20.06 -0.45
N VAL A 2 -23.92 -18.91 -1.13
CA VAL A 2 -22.80 -18.47 -1.99
C VAL A 2 -22.42 -17.02 -1.66
N ALA A 3 -23.41 -16.17 -1.34
CA ALA A 3 -23.20 -14.79 -0.90
C ALA A 3 -22.28 -14.65 0.34
N ALA A 4 -22.40 -15.52 1.34
CA ALA A 4 -21.57 -15.45 2.55
C ALA A 4 -20.08 -15.77 2.30
N MET A 5 -19.75 -16.59 1.29
CA MET A 5 -18.35 -16.83 0.90
C MET A 5 -17.76 -15.65 0.13
N SER A 6 -18.58 -14.95 -0.67
CA SER A 6 -18.16 -13.77 -1.45
C SER A 6 -17.83 -12.57 -0.56
N ILE A 7 -18.63 -12.31 0.48
CA ILE A 7 -18.43 -11.19 1.42
C ILE A 7 -17.12 -11.34 2.21
N VAL A 8 -16.80 -12.55 2.70
CA VAL A 8 -15.57 -12.80 3.47
C VAL A 8 -14.33 -12.62 2.59
N ALA A 9 -14.40 -12.94 1.30
CA ALA A 9 -13.30 -12.72 0.36
C ALA A 9 -13.12 -11.23 0.04
N ALA A 10 -14.20 -10.48 -0.18
CA ALA A 10 -14.17 -9.04 -0.44
C ALA A 10 -13.49 -8.25 0.69
N GLU A 11 -13.85 -8.52 1.94
CA GLU A 11 -13.27 -7.84 3.10
C GLU A 11 -11.76 -8.11 3.23
N GLN A 12 -11.33 -9.35 2.99
CA GLN A 12 -9.91 -9.72 3.03
C GLN A 12 -9.09 -8.99 1.94
N TYR A 13 -9.63 -8.89 0.72
CA TYR A 13 -8.98 -8.10 -0.33
C TYR A 13 -8.89 -6.63 0.05
N LEU A 14 -9.99 -6.07 0.54
CA LEU A 14 -10.06 -4.66 0.88
C LEU A 14 -9.10 -4.31 2.03
N GLU A 15 -8.99 -5.17 3.05
CA GLU A 15 -8.05 -5.00 4.14
C GLU A 15 -6.59 -5.04 3.64
N ALA A 16 -6.25 -6.03 2.82
CA ALA A 16 -4.91 -6.14 2.25
C ALA A 16 -4.53 -4.92 1.37
N PHE A 17 -5.45 -4.49 0.51
CA PHE A 17 -5.22 -3.32 -0.35
C PHE A 17 -5.14 -2.03 0.46
N ARG A 18 -5.93 -1.88 1.53
CA ARG A 18 -5.84 -0.73 2.44
C ARG A 18 -4.51 -0.70 3.20
N GLY A 19 -4.02 -1.85 3.66
CA GLY A 19 -2.70 -1.95 4.29
C GLY A 19 -1.59 -1.47 3.34
N ARG A 20 -1.64 -1.92 2.08
CA ARG A 20 -0.70 -1.47 1.04
C ARG A 20 -0.80 0.04 0.77
N ALA A 21 -2.02 0.57 0.60
CA ALA A 21 -2.23 2.01 0.39
C ALA A 21 -1.73 2.86 1.58
N ALA A 22 -1.97 2.39 2.82
CA ALA A 22 -1.51 3.06 4.02
C ALA A 22 0.03 3.10 4.11
N CYS A 23 0.71 2.00 3.79
CA CYS A 23 2.18 1.96 3.75
C CYS A 23 2.72 2.91 2.67
N CYS A 24 2.15 2.91 1.46
CA CYS A 24 2.55 3.83 0.40
C CYS A 24 2.36 5.31 0.81
N ARG A 25 1.28 5.63 1.53
CA ARG A 25 1.04 6.98 2.06
C ARG A 25 2.06 7.36 3.12
N ALA A 26 2.32 6.47 4.08
CA ALA A 26 3.31 6.73 5.13
C ALA A 26 4.71 6.94 4.54
N LEU A 27 5.11 6.13 3.56
CA LEU A 27 6.37 6.31 2.84
C LEU A 27 6.43 7.66 2.13
N LEU A 28 5.37 8.05 1.43
CA LEU A 28 5.28 9.34 0.75
C LEU A 28 5.45 10.52 1.72
N ASP A 29 4.79 10.45 2.87
CA ASP A 29 4.88 11.49 3.90
C ASP A 29 6.30 11.59 4.48
N LEU A 30 6.95 10.46 4.74
CA LEU A 30 8.36 10.42 5.17
C LEU A 30 9.29 10.97 4.07
N SER A 31 9.03 10.69 2.80
CA SER A 31 9.81 11.24 1.69
C SER A 31 9.71 12.74 1.58
N LYS A 32 8.53 13.31 1.85
CA LYS A 32 8.35 14.76 1.92
C LYS A 32 9.12 15.38 3.09
N GLN A 33 9.08 14.74 4.26
CA GLN A 33 9.81 15.19 5.45
C GLN A 33 11.34 15.08 5.32
N GLN A 34 11.83 14.19 4.46
CA GLN A 34 13.27 13.99 4.26
C GLN A 34 13.98 15.30 3.87
N GLN A 35 13.36 16.13 3.03
CA GLN A 35 13.94 17.40 2.61
C GLN A 35 14.12 18.36 3.79
N ASP A 36 13.19 18.39 4.73
CA ASP A 36 13.26 19.25 5.91
C ASP A 36 14.48 18.91 6.78
N TYR A 37 14.77 17.62 6.97
CA TYR A 37 15.96 17.16 7.71
C TYR A 37 17.27 17.49 6.98
N ILE A 38 17.28 17.37 5.64
CA ILE A 38 18.43 17.75 4.81
C ILE A 38 18.69 19.25 4.92
N ASP A 39 17.66 20.08 4.76
CA ASP A 39 17.75 21.53 4.81
C ASP A 39 18.18 22.02 6.20
N ALA A 40 17.71 21.35 7.25
CA ALA A 40 18.12 21.61 8.63
C ALA A 40 19.51 21.06 9.00
N SER A 41 20.16 20.29 8.12
CA SER A 41 21.40 19.55 8.42
C SER A 41 21.27 18.62 9.65
N ASP A 42 20.06 18.13 9.93
CA ASP A 42 19.78 17.20 11.02
C ASP A 42 19.92 15.76 10.53
N TYR A 43 21.16 15.30 10.48
CA TYR A 43 21.51 13.94 10.04
C TYR A 43 21.06 12.86 11.02
N SER A 44 20.85 13.18 12.30
CA SER A 44 20.30 12.25 13.28
C SER A 44 18.84 11.96 12.98
N GLY A 45 18.02 13.00 12.78
CA GLY A 45 16.63 12.85 12.36
C GLY A 45 16.50 12.16 10.99
N LEU A 46 17.43 12.44 10.06
CA LEU A 46 17.46 11.75 8.76
C LEU A 46 17.69 10.24 8.90
N ILE A 47 18.59 9.79 9.79
CA ILE A 47 18.84 8.36 10.03
C ILE A 47 17.61 7.66 10.62
N GLU A 48 16.93 8.31 11.57
CA GLU A 48 15.70 7.78 12.16
C GLU A 48 14.60 7.66 11.10
N LEU A 49 14.45 8.66 10.24
CA LEU A 49 13.52 8.66 9.12
C LEU A 49 13.80 7.53 8.11
N LEU A 50 15.06 7.33 7.72
CA LEU A 50 15.45 6.23 6.83
C LEU A 50 15.17 4.86 7.46
N THR A 51 15.40 4.72 8.76
CA THR A 51 15.07 3.48 9.49
C THR A 51 13.57 3.19 9.44
N HIS A 52 12.73 4.22 9.64
CA HIS A 52 11.28 4.07 9.56
C HIS A 52 10.82 3.72 8.13
N LYS A 53 11.39 4.35 7.10
CA LYS A 53 11.12 3.98 5.70
C LYS A 53 11.46 2.51 5.44
N GLN A 54 12.59 2.01 5.94
CA GLN A 54 12.97 0.61 5.77
C GLN A 54 11.96 -0.34 6.43
N GLN A 55 11.45 -0.02 7.62
CA GLN A 55 10.44 -0.83 8.30
C GLN A 55 9.14 -0.94 7.49
N LEU A 56 8.69 0.17 6.89
CA LEU A 56 7.49 0.18 6.03
C LEU A 56 7.71 -0.60 4.73
N ILE A 57 8.91 -0.53 4.14
CA ILE A 57 9.27 -1.33 2.97
C ILE A 57 9.30 -2.82 3.32
N ASP A 58 9.82 -3.18 4.49
CA ASP A 58 9.83 -4.56 4.96
C ASP A 58 8.42 -5.09 5.19
N GLU A 59 7.51 -4.26 5.73
CA GLU A 59 6.09 -4.59 5.91
C GLU A 59 5.40 -4.84 4.56
N LEU A 60 5.57 -3.93 3.59
CA LEU A 60 5.08 -4.10 2.23
C LEU A 60 5.60 -5.38 1.57
N SER A 61 6.89 -5.66 1.74
CA SER A 61 7.54 -6.84 1.14
C SER A 61 7.05 -8.14 1.75
N ARG A 62 6.74 -8.17 3.06
CA ARG A 62 6.13 -9.32 3.73
C ARG A 62 4.70 -9.55 3.23
N SER A 63 3.92 -8.48 3.10
CA SER A 63 2.56 -8.55 2.55
C SER A 63 2.55 -9.02 1.09
N ASP A 64 3.56 -8.66 0.30
CA ASP A 64 3.71 -9.16 -1.08
C ASP A 64 4.17 -10.62 -1.13
N TYR A 65 5.01 -11.09 -0.20
CA TYR A 65 5.42 -12.50 -0.12
C TYR A 65 4.25 -13.44 0.20
N ASP A 66 3.41 -13.06 1.17
CA ASP A 66 2.16 -13.77 1.45
C ASP A 66 1.08 -13.49 0.37
N GLY A 67 1.24 -12.39 -0.38
CA GLY A 67 0.28 -11.85 -1.34
C GLY A 67 0.42 -12.29 -2.80
N ILE A 68 1.46 -13.06 -3.18
CA ILE A 68 1.56 -13.65 -4.54
C ILE A 68 0.30 -14.47 -4.85
N ASN A 69 -0.28 -15.12 -3.84
CA ASN A 69 -1.56 -15.80 -3.97
C ASN A 69 -2.71 -14.78 -4.06
N LEU A 70 -2.79 -13.79 -3.15
CA LEU A 70 -3.84 -12.77 -3.10
C LEU A 70 -4.07 -12.06 -4.44
N TRP A 71 -3.00 -11.61 -5.12
CA TRP A 71 -3.12 -10.91 -6.40
C TRP A 71 -3.62 -11.80 -7.54
N GLN A 72 -3.17 -13.06 -7.56
CA GLN A 72 -3.64 -14.04 -8.54
C GLN A 72 -5.11 -14.39 -8.29
N THR A 73 -5.48 -14.63 -7.03
CA THR A 73 -6.85 -14.95 -6.60
C THR A 73 -7.79 -13.77 -6.88
N TRP A 74 -7.41 -12.54 -6.52
CA TRP A 74 -8.17 -11.33 -6.85
C TRP A 74 -8.46 -11.23 -8.35
N ARG A 75 -7.44 -11.46 -9.20
CA ARG A 75 -7.62 -11.36 -10.65
C ARG A 75 -8.60 -12.40 -11.20
N SER A 76 -8.63 -13.61 -10.63
CA SER A 76 -9.56 -14.67 -11.03
C SER A 76 -10.95 -14.52 -10.43
N GLU A 77 -11.08 -13.98 -9.22
CA GLU A 77 -12.32 -13.99 -8.43
C GLU A 77 -13.07 -12.66 -8.45
N ARG A 78 -12.43 -11.53 -8.78
CA ARG A 78 -13.06 -10.19 -8.75
C ARG A 78 -14.35 -10.06 -9.57
N GLN A 79 -14.56 -10.91 -10.57
CA GLN A 79 -15.80 -10.90 -11.36
C GLN A 79 -16.99 -11.57 -10.65
N GLN A 80 -16.71 -12.34 -9.60
CA GLN A 80 -17.70 -13.03 -8.76
C GLN A 80 -18.10 -12.21 -7.53
N LEU A 81 -17.36 -11.14 -7.25
CA LEU A 81 -17.69 -10.18 -6.19
C LEU A 81 -18.86 -9.29 -6.61
N GLU A 82 -19.59 -8.80 -5.61
CA GLU A 82 -20.63 -7.81 -5.86
C GLU A 82 -20.01 -6.52 -6.45
N PRO A 83 -20.73 -5.81 -7.33
CA PRO A 83 -20.19 -4.63 -8.01
C PRO A 83 -19.66 -3.56 -7.06
N GLU A 84 -20.31 -3.36 -5.91
CA GLU A 84 -19.93 -2.39 -4.89
C GLU A 84 -18.61 -2.77 -4.21
N ASP A 85 -18.46 -4.02 -3.80
CA ASP A 85 -17.24 -4.55 -3.16
C ASP A 85 -16.05 -4.53 -4.11
N ARG A 86 -16.28 -4.93 -5.37
CA ARG A 86 -15.27 -4.84 -6.42
C ARG A 86 -14.81 -3.40 -6.63
N GLN A 87 -15.77 -2.47 -6.73
CA GLN A 87 -15.46 -1.05 -6.92
C GLN A 87 -14.68 -0.48 -5.74
N ALA A 88 -15.02 -0.84 -4.50
CA ALA A 88 -14.29 -0.42 -3.32
C ALA A 88 -12.82 -0.89 -3.34
N CYS A 89 -12.59 -2.16 -3.72
CA CYS A 89 -11.24 -2.70 -3.86
C CYS A 89 -10.45 -1.99 -4.98
N GLU A 90 -11.07 -1.78 -6.15
CA GLU A 90 -10.46 -1.09 -7.29
C GLU A 90 -10.07 0.36 -6.95
N GLN A 91 -10.91 1.07 -6.20
CA GLN A 91 -10.59 2.43 -5.73
C GLN A 91 -9.35 2.48 -4.83
N VAL A 92 -9.21 1.53 -3.90
CA VAL A 92 -8.06 1.47 -3.00
C VAL A 92 -6.79 1.09 -3.77
N LEU A 93 -6.90 0.21 -4.77
CA LEU A 93 -5.79 -0.15 -5.65
C LEU A 93 -5.32 1.05 -6.48
N ASP A 94 -6.24 1.78 -7.10
CA ASP A 94 -5.93 2.99 -7.87
C ASP A 94 -5.27 4.07 -6.99
N GLU A 95 -5.73 4.19 -5.74
CA GLU A 95 -5.11 5.07 -4.75
C GLU A 95 -3.67 4.66 -4.43
N ALA A 96 -3.43 3.38 -4.14
CA ALA A 96 -2.10 2.84 -3.86
C ALA A 96 -1.15 3.08 -5.04
N ASP A 97 -1.60 2.84 -6.27
CA ASP A 97 -0.82 3.07 -7.49
C ASP A 97 -0.46 4.54 -7.68
N ARG A 98 -1.40 5.45 -7.40
CA ARG A 98 -1.13 6.90 -7.46
C ARG A 98 -0.09 7.31 -6.42
N LEU A 99 -0.24 6.86 -5.18
CA LEU A 99 0.70 7.15 -4.09
C LEU A 99 2.09 6.63 -4.40
N LEU A 100 2.19 5.40 -4.94
CA LEU A 100 3.47 4.81 -5.32
C LEU A 100 4.16 5.60 -6.44
N LYS A 101 3.40 6.04 -7.45
CA LYS A 101 3.95 6.89 -8.54
C LYS A 101 4.47 8.22 -8.01
N GLU A 102 3.74 8.86 -7.10
CA GLU A 102 4.17 10.11 -6.46
C GLU A 102 5.44 9.90 -5.63
N LEU A 103 5.48 8.84 -4.81
CA LEU A 103 6.65 8.46 -4.03
C LEU A 103 7.88 8.25 -4.91
N LEU A 104 7.77 7.44 -5.96
CA LEU A 104 8.87 7.17 -6.89
C LEU A 104 9.36 8.44 -7.59
N SER A 105 8.48 9.39 -7.89
CA SER A 105 8.88 10.66 -8.50
C SER A 105 9.70 11.52 -7.54
N LEU A 106 9.33 11.55 -6.26
CA LEU A 106 10.05 12.29 -5.23
C LEU A 106 11.42 11.68 -4.93
N GLU A 107 11.53 10.35 -4.84
CA GLU A 107 12.81 9.66 -4.56
C GLU A 107 13.80 9.72 -5.74
N GLN A 108 13.32 10.02 -6.96
CA GLN A 108 14.16 10.22 -8.15
C GLN A 108 14.60 11.67 -8.37
N SER A 109 14.06 12.61 -7.58
CA SER A 109 14.35 14.05 -7.69
C SER A 109 15.58 14.43 -6.86
#